data_AF-A0A538GQ12-F1
#
_entry.id   AF-A0A538GQ12-F1
#
_cell.length_a   1.000
_cell.length_b   1.000
_cell.length_c   1.000
_cell.angle_alpha   90.00
_cell.angle_beta   90.00
_cell.angle_gamma   90.00
#
_symmetry.space_group_name_H-M   'P 1'
#
loop_
_entity.id
_entity.type
_entity.pdbx_description
1 polymer ?
#
loop_
_entity_poly.entity_id
_entity_poly.type
_entity_poly.pdbx_seq_one_letter_code
_entity_poly.pdbx_strand_id
1 'polypeptide(L)'
;MTNLVHHYGLAALFVAVMLESGGVPIPGETALITAAIFASRGDLEIVEVIAVAAAAAIVGDNIGYWIGRTGGRRFLEWFGPIHRVTGPGIEWSEKFFERHGGKTVFIGRFVAVLRVTAAWLAGISRMPWWRFFLWNAAGGICWAIAVGLVAYYVGHAAADAIGQYGLYGAAGVLGLVVLGVFGMHVWRKRMIGKET
;
A
#
# COMPACT_ATOMS: atom_id res chain seq x y z
N MET A 1 11.89 -27.94 -7.27
CA MET A 1 10.79 -27.11 -7.84
C MET A 1 10.40 -25.93 -6.96
N THR A 2 10.63 -25.98 -5.64
CA THR A 2 10.39 -24.88 -4.68
C THR A 2 11.13 -23.57 -5.01
N ASN A 3 12.37 -23.62 -5.49
CA ASN A 3 13.15 -22.42 -5.82
C ASN A 3 12.54 -21.53 -6.90
N LEU A 4 11.89 -22.09 -7.93
CA LEU A 4 11.29 -21.30 -9.00
C LEU A 4 10.06 -20.54 -8.47
N VAL A 5 9.17 -21.22 -7.74
CA VAL A 5 7.97 -20.60 -7.17
C VAL A 5 8.34 -19.53 -6.15
N HIS A 6 9.37 -19.77 -5.34
CA HIS A 6 9.89 -18.80 -4.37
C HIS A 6 10.43 -17.53 -5.06
N HIS A 7 11.32 -17.69 -6.04
CA HIS A 7 11.92 -16.55 -6.75
C HIS A 7 10.92 -15.80 -7.64
N TYR A 8 10.06 -16.49 -8.38
CA TYR A 8 9.04 -15.83 -9.20
C TYR A 8 7.94 -15.20 -8.35
N GLY A 9 7.60 -15.78 -7.20
CA GLY A 9 6.65 -15.21 -6.25
C GLY A 9 7.14 -13.90 -5.65
N LEU A 10 8.39 -13.86 -5.18
CA LEU A 10 8.99 -12.63 -4.64
C LEU A 10 9.24 -11.59 -5.73
N ALA A 11 9.65 -11.99 -6.94
CA ALA A 11 9.80 -11.09 -8.07
C ALA A 11 8.45 -10.47 -8.51
N ALA A 12 7.38 -11.29 -8.58
CA ALA A 12 6.05 -10.81 -8.89
C ALA A 12 5.52 -9.84 -7.83
N LEU A 13 5.72 -10.17 -6.54
CA LEU A 13 5.44 -9.27 -5.42
C LEU A 13 6.17 -7.94 -5.58
N PHE A 14 7.48 -7.99 -5.84
CA PHE A 14 8.30 -6.81 -6.02
C PHE A 14 7.77 -5.92 -7.13
N VAL A 15 7.52 -6.48 -8.31
CA VAL A 15 7.04 -5.73 -9.47
C VAL A 15 5.65 -5.15 -9.21
N ALA A 16 4.73 -5.93 -8.65
CA ALA A 16 3.36 -5.47 -8.38
C ALA A 16 3.33 -4.31 -7.38
N VAL A 17 4.04 -4.42 -6.27
CA VAL A 17 4.11 -3.37 -5.25
C VAL A 17 4.86 -2.15 -5.77
N MET A 18 5.97 -2.33 -6.49
CA MET A 18 6.74 -1.24 -7.08
C MET A 18 5.92 -0.43 -8.08
N LEU A 19 5.20 -1.10 -8.98
CA LEU A 19 4.36 -0.43 -9.98
C LEU A 19 3.18 0.29 -9.31
N GLU A 20 2.57 -0.33 -8.29
CA GLU A 20 1.49 0.32 -7.54
C GLU A 20 1.97 1.58 -6.81
N SER A 21 3.08 1.48 -6.07
CA SER A 21 3.71 2.63 -5.39
C SER A 21 4.16 3.72 -6.37
N GLY A 22 4.60 3.34 -7.57
CA GLY A 22 4.93 4.27 -8.65
C GLY A 22 3.72 5.00 -9.24
N GLY A 23 2.50 4.49 -8.97
CA GLY A 23 1.23 5.09 -9.34
C GLY A 23 0.49 4.42 -10.49
N VAL A 24 0.88 3.19 -10.85
CA VAL A 24 0.08 2.34 -11.73
C VAL A 24 -1.00 1.66 -10.89
N PRO A 25 -2.30 1.68 -11.26
CA PRO A 25 -3.37 1.08 -10.46
C PRO A 25 -3.37 -0.46 -10.57
N ILE A 26 -2.35 -1.10 -10.01
CA ILE A 26 -2.17 -2.55 -9.92
C ILE A 26 -2.46 -2.99 -8.48
N PRO A 27 -3.07 -4.15 -8.24
CA PRO A 27 -3.35 -4.66 -6.89
C PRO A 27 -2.08 -5.20 -6.19
N GLY A 28 -1.08 -4.35 -5.96
CA GLY A 28 0.17 -4.71 -5.25
C GLY A 28 -0.06 -5.02 -3.76
N GLU A 29 -1.00 -4.35 -3.10
CA GLU A 29 -1.42 -4.70 -1.73
C GLU A 29 -1.99 -6.13 -1.66
N THR A 30 -2.77 -6.53 -2.66
CA THR A 30 -3.27 -7.91 -2.78
C THR A 30 -2.13 -8.91 -2.98
N ALA A 31 -1.10 -8.54 -3.74
CA ALA A 31 0.08 -9.38 -3.92
C ALA A 31 0.83 -9.58 -2.59
N LEU A 32 0.99 -8.53 -1.77
CA LEU A 32 1.57 -8.64 -0.43
C LEU A 32 0.76 -9.55 0.49
N ILE A 33 -0.56 -9.33 0.56
CA ILE A 33 -1.44 -10.15 1.40
C ILE A 33 -1.36 -11.61 0.97
N THR A 34 -1.36 -11.87 -0.34
CA THR A 34 -1.26 -13.22 -0.89
C THR A 34 0.08 -13.85 -0.51
N ALA A 35 1.21 -13.17 -0.76
CA ALA A 35 2.54 -13.65 -0.40
C ALA A 35 2.67 -13.93 1.12
N ALA A 36 2.07 -13.09 1.97
CA ALA A 36 2.05 -13.31 3.42
C ALA A 36 1.21 -14.54 3.85
N ILE A 37 0.10 -14.82 3.16
CA ILE A 37 -0.69 -16.05 3.37
C ILE A 37 0.08 -17.30 2.90
N PHE A 38 0.82 -17.22 1.79
CA PHE A 38 1.71 -18.30 1.38
C PHE A 38 2.83 -18.51 2.42
N ALA A 39 3.39 -17.43 2.96
CA ALA A 39 4.34 -17.52 4.05
C ALA A 39 3.76 -18.19 5.29
N SER A 40 2.48 -17.95 5.62
CA SER A 40 1.83 -18.57 6.79
C SER A 40 1.67 -20.09 6.69
N ARG A 41 1.85 -20.66 5.49
CA ARG A 41 1.81 -22.10 5.21
C ARG A 41 3.22 -22.73 5.12
N GLY A 42 4.27 -21.92 5.24
CA GLY A 42 5.66 -22.33 5.09
C GLY A 42 6.17 -22.36 3.64
N ASP A 43 5.40 -21.85 2.68
CA ASP A 43 5.82 -21.81 1.27
C ASP A 43 6.81 -20.67 0.97
N LEU A 44 6.80 -19.62 1.78
CA LEU A 44 7.69 -18.45 1.70
C LEU A 44 8.16 -18.06 3.10
N GLU A 45 9.32 -17.41 3.22
CA GLU A 45 9.72 -16.79 4.48
C GLU A 45 9.10 -15.39 4.65
N ILE A 46 8.39 -15.16 5.76
CA ILE A 46 7.71 -13.89 6.02
C ILE A 46 8.69 -12.70 6.09
N VAL A 47 9.91 -12.94 6.56
CA VAL A 47 10.96 -11.92 6.63
C VAL A 47 11.34 -11.47 5.22
N GLU A 48 11.50 -12.40 4.27
CA GLU A 48 11.78 -12.09 2.87
C GLU A 48 10.61 -11.36 2.21
N VAL A 49 9.38 -11.81 2.45
CA VAL A 49 8.16 -11.14 1.92
C VAL A 49 8.10 -9.68 2.39
N ILE A 50 8.32 -9.42 3.68
CA ILE A 50 8.32 -8.07 4.25
C ILE A 50 9.47 -7.24 3.66
N ALA A 51 10.68 -7.80 3.59
CA ALA A 51 11.85 -7.10 3.05
C ALA A 51 11.67 -6.71 1.59
N VAL A 52 11.18 -7.65 0.77
CA VAL A 52 10.91 -7.45 -0.67
C VAL A 52 9.79 -6.42 -0.86
N ALA A 53 8.69 -6.51 -0.11
CA ALA A 53 7.60 -5.54 -0.21
C ALA A 53 8.02 -4.14 0.23
N ALA A 54 8.81 -4.02 1.30
CA ALA A 54 9.35 -2.74 1.76
C ALA A 54 10.28 -2.13 0.69
N ALA A 55 11.21 -2.92 0.15
CA ALA A 55 12.13 -2.48 -0.89
C ALA A 55 11.38 -2.05 -2.17
N ALA A 56 10.43 -2.87 -2.64
CA ALA A 56 9.60 -2.59 -3.79
C ALA A 56 8.83 -1.28 -3.64
N ALA A 57 8.20 -1.09 -2.48
CA ALA A 57 7.44 0.11 -2.20
C ALA A 57 8.37 1.34 -2.18
N ILE A 58 9.50 1.27 -1.48
CA ILE A 58 10.51 2.35 -1.47
C ILE A 58 10.96 2.73 -2.88
N VAL A 59 11.30 1.74 -3.71
CA VAL A 59 11.71 1.98 -5.10
C VAL A 59 10.57 2.62 -5.91
N GLY A 60 9.35 2.08 -5.81
CA GLY A 60 8.17 2.61 -6.49
C GLY A 60 7.89 4.07 -6.12
N ASP A 61 7.91 4.42 -4.84
CA ASP A 61 7.63 5.79 -4.42
C ASP A 61 8.76 6.75 -4.83
N ASN A 62 10.00 6.28 -4.92
CA ASN A 62 11.10 7.08 -5.46
C ASN A 62 10.88 7.37 -6.95
N ILE A 63 10.40 6.39 -7.72
CA ILE A 63 9.99 6.61 -9.11
C ILE A 63 8.90 7.68 -9.16
N GLY A 64 7.87 7.55 -8.32
CA GLY A 64 6.79 8.53 -8.21
C GLY A 64 7.28 9.94 -7.84
N TYR A 65 8.23 10.05 -6.90
CA TYR A 65 8.84 11.31 -6.52
C TYR A 65 9.56 11.99 -7.70
N TRP A 66 10.33 11.22 -8.47
CA TRP A 66 11.04 11.76 -9.63
C TRP A 66 10.08 12.16 -10.76
N ILE A 67 9.01 11.37 -10.98
CA ILE A 67 7.93 11.73 -11.91
C ILE A 67 7.29 13.06 -11.48
N GLY A 68 6.95 13.23 -10.20
CA GLY A 68 6.42 14.50 -9.70
C GLY A 68 7.39 15.66 -9.83
N ARG A 69 8.68 15.43 -9.56
CA ARG A 69 9.73 16.47 -9.62
C ARG A 69 10.03 16.94 -11.04
N THR A 70 9.96 16.04 -12.01
CA THR A 70 10.26 16.34 -13.43
C THR A 70 9.01 16.77 -14.21
N GLY A 71 7.88 16.09 -13.99
CA GLY A 71 6.61 16.36 -14.67
C GLY A 71 5.89 17.62 -14.14
N GLY A 72 6.15 18.03 -12.90
CA GLY A 72 5.56 19.22 -12.29
C GLY A 72 4.02 19.19 -12.27
N ARG A 73 3.39 20.36 -12.17
CA ARG A 73 1.92 20.49 -12.13
C ARG A 73 1.21 19.97 -13.39
N ARG A 74 1.88 20.04 -14.54
CA ARG A 74 1.35 19.57 -15.85
C ARG A 74 1.09 18.06 -15.88
N PHE A 75 1.85 17.26 -15.14
CA PHE A 75 1.62 15.82 -15.04
C PHE A 75 0.37 15.47 -14.22
N LEU A 76 0.09 16.22 -13.15
CA LEU A 76 -1.15 16.08 -12.37
C LEU A 76 -2.39 16.41 -13.19
N GLU A 77 -2.32 17.41 -14.06
CA GLU A 77 -3.40 17.79 -14.98
C GLU A 77 -3.69 16.71 -16.03
N TRP A 78 -2.67 15.97 -16.45
CA TRP A 78 -2.81 14.88 -17.43
C TRP A 78 -3.35 13.57 -16.79
N PHE A 79 -3.03 13.28 -15.53
CA PHE A 79 -3.54 12.12 -14.80
C PHE A 79 -4.93 12.41 -14.17
N GLY A 80 -5.98 12.28 -15.00
CA GLY A 80 -7.38 12.61 -14.70
C GLY A 80 -7.99 12.12 -13.36
N PRO A 81 -7.69 10.91 -12.84
CA PRO A 81 -8.21 10.47 -11.54
C PRO A 81 -7.66 11.28 -10.36
N ILE A 82 -6.42 11.78 -10.50
CA ILE A 82 -5.71 12.47 -9.43
C ILE A 82 -5.93 13.99 -9.52
N HIS A 83 -6.09 14.56 -10.72
CA HIS A 83 -6.57 15.94 -10.88
C HIS A 83 -7.91 16.17 -10.14
N ARG A 84 -8.80 15.18 -10.12
CA ARG A 84 -10.05 15.27 -9.33
C ARG A 84 -9.84 15.34 -7.82
N VAL A 85 -8.78 14.72 -7.30
CA VAL A 85 -8.48 14.65 -5.85
C VAL A 85 -7.57 15.80 -5.40
N THR A 86 -6.61 16.21 -6.24
CA THR A 86 -5.62 17.25 -5.91
C THR A 86 -5.90 18.60 -6.57
N GLY A 87 -6.58 18.64 -7.73
CA GLY A 87 -6.79 19.84 -8.54
C GLY A 87 -7.36 21.06 -7.82
N PRO A 88 -8.40 20.93 -6.95
CA PRO A 88 -8.95 22.07 -6.22
C PRO A 88 -8.03 22.61 -5.11
N GLY A 89 -6.98 21.88 -4.73
CA GLY A 89 -6.20 22.13 -3.52
C GLY A 89 -4.68 22.05 -3.68
N ILE A 90 -4.13 22.00 -4.90
CA ILE A 90 -2.68 21.82 -5.13
C ILE A 90 -1.85 22.86 -4.34
N GLU A 91 -2.26 24.13 -4.34
CA GLU A 91 -1.56 25.18 -3.57
C GLU A 91 -1.66 24.97 -2.06
N TRP A 92 -2.80 24.49 -1.57
CA TRP A 92 -2.98 24.17 -0.16
C TRP A 92 -2.15 22.93 0.22
N SER A 93 -2.15 21.90 -0.63
CA SER A 93 -1.36 20.68 -0.46
C SER A 93 0.13 20.99 -0.49
N GLU A 94 0.61 21.85 -1.38
CA GLU A 94 2.01 22.33 -1.41
C GLU A 94 2.36 23.06 -0.11
N LYS A 95 1.57 24.05 0.32
CA LYS A 95 1.80 24.78 1.59
C LYS A 95 1.72 23.87 2.82
N PHE A 96 0.84 22.87 2.80
CA PHE A 96 0.75 21.86 3.85
C PHE A 96 1.97 20.94 3.86
N PHE A 97 2.46 20.55 2.68
CA PHE A 97 3.69 19.78 2.51
C PHE A 97 4.94 20.57 2.92
N GLU A 98 4.98 21.87 2.68
CA GLU A 98 6.07 22.74 3.17
C GLU A 98 6.14 22.74 4.70
N ARG A 99 4.98 22.74 5.38
CA ARG A 99 4.91 22.75 6.85
C ARG A 99 5.04 21.37 7.50
N HIS A 100 4.52 20.32 6.87
CA HIS A 100 4.40 18.98 7.47
C HIS A 100 4.98 17.83 6.64
N GLY A 101 5.69 18.12 5.54
CA GLY A 101 5.97 17.18 4.45
C GLY A 101 6.45 15.79 4.87
N GLY A 102 7.41 15.69 5.80
CA GLY A 102 7.88 14.39 6.29
C GLY A 102 6.79 13.56 6.99
N LYS A 103 5.99 14.19 7.86
CA LYS A 103 4.86 13.54 8.54
C LYS A 103 3.78 13.15 7.54
N THR A 104 3.53 13.99 6.54
CA THR A 104 2.55 13.72 5.49
C THR A 104 2.94 12.51 4.64
N VAL A 105 4.22 12.37 4.28
CA VAL A 105 4.74 11.18 3.56
C VAL A 105 4.56 9.92 4.41
N PHE A 106 4.88 9.99 5.71
CA PHE A 106 4.75 8.83 6.60
C PHE A 106 3.29 8.42 6.82
N ILE A 107 2.40 9.37 7.14
CA ILE A 107 0.99 9.09 7.42
C ILE A 107 0.26 8.69 6.13
N GLY A 108 0.56 9.35 5.01
CA GLY A 108 -0.01 9.06 3.70
C GLY A 108 0.24 7.62 3.26
N ARG A 109 1.32 6.99 3.75
CA ARG A 109 1.66 5.58 3.51
C ARG A 109 0.52 4.60 3.82
N PHE A 110 -0.22 4.86 4.89
CA PHE A 110 -1.24 3.94 5.39
C PHE A 110 -2.56 4.01 4.61
N VAL A 111 -2.66 4.93 3.65
CA VAL A 111 -3.84 5.10 2.80
C VAL A 111 -3.43 4.95 1.35
N ALA A 112 -3.94 3.92 0.66
CA ALA A 112 -3.50 3.52 -0.68
C ALA A 112 -3.49 4.66 -1.72
N VAL A 113 -4.46 5.57 -1.68
CA VAL A 113 -4.50 6.74 -2.58
C VAL A 113 -3.52 7.84 -2.13
N LEU A 114 -3.38 8.04 -0.82
CA LEU A 114 -2.51 9.09 -0.29
C LEU A 114 -1.03 8.74 -0.44
N ARG A 115 -0.63 7.45 -0.42
CA ARG A 115 0.79 7.09 -0.56
C ARG A 115 1.36 7.47 -1.92
N VAL A 116 0.63 7.17 -3.00
CA VAL A 116 1.03 7.49 -4.38
C VAL A 116 1.06 9.00 -4.58
N THR A 117 -0.02 9.68 -4.15
CA THR A 117 -0.12 11.14 -4.29
C THR A 117 0.88 11.87 -3.42
N ALA A 118 1.23 11.37 -2.22
CA ALA A 118 2.25 11.96 -1.36
C ALA A 118 3.65 11.89 -1.98
N ALA A 119 4.02 10.79 -2.63
CA ALA A 119 5.29 10.68 -3.34
C ALA A 119 5.39 11.70 -4.48
N TRP A 120 4.33 11.83 -5.28
CA TRP A 120 4.28 12.77 -6.38
C TRP A 120 4.28 14.23 -5.90
N LEU A 121 3.47 14.56 -4.88
CA LEU A 121 3.42 15.89 -4.27
C LEU A 121 4.77 16.27 -3.66
N ALA A 122 5.45 15.35 -2.98
CA ALA A 122 6.80 15.58 -2.46
C ALA A 122 7.79 15.96 -3.59
N GLY A 123 7.66 15.33 -4.75
CA GLY A 123 8.41 15.65 -5.96
C GLY A 123 8.09 17.04 -6.50
N ILE A 124 6.80 17.35 -6.66
CA ILE A 124 6.29 18.62 -7.20
C ILE A 124 6.70 19.80 -6.31
N SER A 125 6.56 19.66 -4.99
CA SER A 125 7.02 20.64 -4.00
C SER A 125 8.55 20.70 -3.85
N ARG A 126 9.30 19.94 -4.66
CA ARG A 126 10.77 19.88 -4.68
C ARG A 126 11.40 19.59 -3.31
N MET A 127 10.71 18.85 -2.45
CA MET A 127 11.21 18.43 -1.13
C MET A 127 12.61 17.81 -1.26
N PRO A 128 13.58 18.09 -0.37
CA PRO A 128 14.90 17.47 -0.45
C PRO A 128 14.80 15.94 -0.48
N TRP A 129 15.40 15.30 -1.49
CA TRP A 129 15.23 13.87 -1.74
C TRP A 129 15.57 13.00 -0.52
N TRP A 130 16.63 13.33 0.22
CA TRP A 130 17.00 12.59 1.43
C TRP A 130 15.94 12.62 2.53
N ARG A 131 15.25 13.76 2.70
CA ARG A 131 14.16 13.85 3.68
C ARG A 131 12.99 12.99 3.23
N PHE A 132 12.63 13.06 1.94
CA PHE A 132 11.60 12.19 1.38
C PHE A 132 11.96 10.71 1.58
N PHE A 133 13.17 10.30 1.17
CA PHE A 133 13.63 8.92 1.26
C PHE A 133 13.55 8.36 2.69
N LEU A 134 14.00 9.10 3.70
CA LEU A 134 13.97 8.63 5.09
C LEU A 134 12.54 8.43 5.61
N TRP A 135 11.65 9.39 5.39
CA TRP A 135 10.25 9.28 5.81
C TRP A 135 9.50 8.21 5.02
N ASN A 136 9.79 8.09 3.73
CA ASN A 136 9.24 7.09 2.84
C ASN A 136 9.69 5.68 3.24
N ALA A 137 10.98 5.48 3.52
CA ALA A 137 11.54 4.21 3.96
C ALA A 137 10.96 3.79 5.32
N ALA A 138 10.91 4.70 6.29
CA ALA A 138 10.29 4.42 7.58
C ALA A 138 8.82 4.00 7.42
N GLY A 139 8.04 4.76 6.63
CA GLY A 139 6.65 4.40 6.34
C GLY A 139 6.53 3.07 5.61
N GLY A 140 7.38 2.81 4.62
CA GLY A 140 7.38 1.58 3.81
C GLY A 140 7.66 0.33 4.60
N ILE A 141 8.64 0.40 5.48
CA ILE A 141 8.99 -0.69 6.39
C ILE A 141 7.84 -0.91 7.38
N CYS A 142 7.33 0.14 8.03
CA CYS A 142 6.21 0.01 8.96
C CYS A 142 4.95 -0.57 8.31
N TRP A 143 4.62 -0.12 7.10
CA TRP A 143 3.48 -0.63 6.33
C TRP A 143 3.66 -2.10 5.94
N ALA A 144 4.84 -2.46 5.41
CA ALA A 144 5.12 -3.84 5.01
C ALA A 144 5.07 -4.80 6.20
N ILE A 145 5.63 -4.39 7.35
CA ILE A 145 5.55 -5.15 8.59
C ILE A 145 4.10 -5.29 9.05
N ALA A 146 3.36 -4.19 9.12
CA ALA A 146 1.99 -4.20 9.63
C ALA A 146 1.06 -5.06 8.76
N VAL A 147 1.04 -4.83 7.44
CA VAL A 147 0.19 -5.58 6.51
C VAL A 147 0.66 -7.02 6.39
N GLY A 148 1.98 -7.24 6.27
CA GLY A 148 2.56 -8.57 6.13
C GLY A 148 2.29 -9.46 7.34
N LEU A 149 2.52 -8.96 8.57
CA LEU A 149 2.26 -9.73 9.79
C LEU A 149 0.77 -9.97 10.01
N VAL A 150 -0.09 -8.97 9.81
CA VAL A 150 -1.54 -9.15 9.93
C VAL A 150 -2.02 -10.22 8.96
N ALA A 151 -1.63 -10.14 7.68
CA ALA A 151 -2.00 -11.15 6.69
C ALA A 151 -1.44 -12.53 7.01
N TYR A 152 -0.20 -12.62 7.51
CA TYR A 152 0.42 -13.87 7.93
C TYR A 152 -0.35 -14.55 9.07
N TYR A 153 -0.64 -13.82 10.15
CA TYR A 153 -1.34 -14.38 11.31
C TYR A 153 -2.80 -14.70 10.99
N VAL A 154 -3.48 -13.86 10.20
CA VAL A 154 -4.84 -14.15 9.71
C VAL A 154 -4.83 -15.39 8.82
N GLY A 155 -3.83 -15.53 7.95
CA GLY A 155 -3.65 -16.72 7.11
C GLY A 155 -3.44 -17.99 7.93
N HIS A 156 -2.64 -17.92 8.99
CA HIS A 156 -2.41 -19.03 9.91
C HIS A 156 -3.69 -19.42 10.67
N ALA A 157 -4.38 -18.45 11.27
CA ALA A 157 -5.64 -18.68 11.99
C ALA A 157 -6.74 -19.22 11.06
N ALA A 158 -6.80 -18.76 9.80
CA ALA A 158 -7.72 -19.27 8.81
C ALA A 158 -7.38 -20.72 8.43
N ALA A 159 -6.10 -21.05 8.24
CA ALA A 159 -5.67 -22.42 7.95
C ALA A 159 -6.01 -23.37 9.11
N ASP A 160 -5.77 -22.96 10.36
CA ASP A 160 -6.11 -23.73 11.56
C ASP A 160 -7.63 -23.95 11.69
N ALA A 161 -8.43 -22.89 11.47
CA ALA A 161 -9.88 -22.99 11.52
C ALA A 161 -10.43 -23.95 10.44
N ILE A 162 -9.86 -23.91 9.23
CA ILE A 162 -10.24 -24.83 8.15
C ILE A 162 -9.80 -26.26 8.48
N GLY A 163 -8.60 -26.45 9.05
CA GLY A 163 -8.09 -27.76 9.44
C GLY A 163 -8.90 -28.41 10.57
N GLN A 164 -9.33 -27.63 11.56
CA GLN A 164 -10.11 -28.13 12.71
C GLN A 164 -11.60 -28.27 12.42
N TYR A 165 -12.21 -27.33 11.68
CA TYR A 165 -13.67 -27.26 11.51
C TYR A 165 -14.14 -27.53 10.07
N GLY A 166 -13.23 -27.87 9.15
CA GLY A 166 -13.55 -28.21 7.77
C GLY A 166 -14.32 -27.10 7.05
N LEU A 167 -15.45 -27.46 6.41
CA LEU A 167 -16.30 -26.54 5.65
C LEU A 167 -16.89 -25.41 6.53
N TYR A 168 -17.14 -25.67 7.81
CA TYR A 168 -17.68 -24.66 8.74
C TYR A 168 -16.63 -23.61 9.12
N GLY A 169 -15.37 -24.03 9.25
CA GLY A 169 -14.23 -23.11 9.42
C GLY A 169 -14.04 -22.21 8.21
N ALA A 170 -14.11 -22.79 7.00
CA ALA A 170 -14.06 -22.03 5.76
C ALA A 170 -15.22 -21.02 5.64
N ALA A 171 -16.44 -21.44 5.96
CA ALA A 171 -17.62 -20.59 5.95
C ALA A 171 -17.56 -19.46 7.00
N GLY A 172 -17.00 -19.74 8.19
CA GLY A 172 -16.79 -18.75 9.25
C GLY A 172 -15.78 -17.67 8.85
N VAL A 173 -14.65 -18.05 8.24
CA VAL A 173 -13.66 -17.10 7.72
C VAL A 173 -14.25 -16.26 6.59
N LEU A 174 -14.96 -16.88 5.64
CA LEU A 174 -15.68 -16.17 4.58
C LEU A 174 -16.72 -15.19 5.14
N GLY A 175 -17.48 -15.62 6.15
CA GLY A 175 -18.45 -14.78 6.85
C GLY A 175 -17.80 -13.57 7.53
N LEU A 176 -16.68 -13.75 8.22
CA LEU A 176 -15.94 -12.65 8.86
C LEU A 176 -15.37 -11.66 7.85
N VAL A 177 -14.83 -12.14 6.72
CA VAL A 177 -14.34 -11.27 5.63
C VAL A 177 -15.49 -10.47 5.03
N VAL A 178 -16.62 -11.13 4.72
CA VAL A 178 -17.81 -10.46 4.16
C VAL A 178 -18.38 -9.44 5.15
N LEU A 179 -18.48 -9.78 6.44
CA LEU A 179 -18.95 -8.87 7.48
C LEU A 179 -18.00 -7.70 7.71
N GLY A 180 -16.68 -7.93 7.65
CA GLY A 180 -15.67 -6.88 7.76
C GLY A 180 -15.73 -5.90 6.58
N VAL A 181 -15.84 -6.42 5.35
CA VAL A 181 -16.01 -5.61 4.13
C VAL A 181 -17.34 -4.85 4.17
N PHE A 182 -18.44 -5.51 4.54
CA PHE A 182 -19.75 -4.89 4.66
C PHE A 182 -19.78 -3.81 5.75
N GLY A 183 -19.18 -4.09 6.91
CA GLY A 183 -19.03 -3.15 8.01
C GLY A 183 -18.24 -1.92 7.61
N MET A 184 -17.10 -2.09 6.92
CA MET A 184 -16.34 -0.97 6.34
C MET A 184 -17.16 -0.18 5.30
N HIS A 185 -17.95 -0.86 4.47
CA HIS A 185 -18.77 -0.22 3.45
C HIS A 185 -19.89 0.63 4.06
N VAL A 186 -20.56 0.11 5.10
CA VAL A 186 -21.60 0.82 5.86
C VAL A 186 -20.99 1.98 6.66
N TRP A 187 -19.84 1.77 7.27
CA TRP A 187 -19.15 2.80 8.04
C TRP A 187 -18.67 3.96 7.16
N ARG A 188 -18.12 3.66 5.97
CA ARG A 188 -17.79 4.67 4.95
C ARG A 188 -19.01 5.47 4.50
N LYS A 189 -20.14 4.82 4.23
CA LYS A 189 -21.39 5.52 3.87
C LYS A 189 -21.90 6.43 4.99
N ARG A 190 -21.76 6.02 6.26
CA ARG A 190 -22.16 6.81 7.44
C ARG A 190 -21.25 8.01 7.71
N MET A 191 -19.96 7.92 7.36
CA MET A 191 -19.01 9.03 7.53
C MET A 191 -19.15 10.09 6.44
N ILE A 192 -19.43 9.70 5.19
CA ILE A 192 -19.59 10.63 4.07
C ILE A 192 -20.96 11.34 4.09
N GLY A 193 -21.99 10.73 4.70
CA GLY A 193 -23.33 11.31 4.82
C GLY A 193 -23.51 12.35 5.95
N LYS A 194 -22.44 12.82 6.60
CA LYS A 194 -22.51 13.82 7.68
C LYS A 194 -22.04 15.22 7.28
N GLU A 195 -21.65 15.44 6.03
CA GLU A 195 -21.18 16.74 5.52
C GLU A 195 -22.17 17.46 4.58
N THR A 196 -23.45 17.04 4.53
CA THR A 196 -24.51 17.75 3.80
C THR A 196 -25.58 18.30 4.74
#